data_AF-A0A2R6KUG1-F1
#
_entry.id   AF-A0A2R6KUG1-F1
#
_cell.length_a   1.000
_cell.length_b   1.000
_cell.length_c   1.000
_cell.angle_alpha   90.00
_cell.angle_beta   90.00
_cell.angle_gamma   90.00
#
_symmetry.space_group_name_H-M   'P 1'
#
loop_
_entity.id
_entity.type
_entity.pdbx_description
1 polymer ?
#
loop_
_entity_poly.entity_id
_entity_poly.type
_entity_poly.pdbx_seq_one_letter_code
_entity_poly.pdbx_strand_id
1 'polypeptide(L)'
;MTPRSWAGATADSLLAAVGLYLALFPGFSVLYALLTGADLFAQTPQAVAFVVAVSGAYPFVAGDWSHRRLAVFVVALYVASGGAGLAGLALLQSFDAGLPSTVVARAGALAVAYPVAVAAAFRDRVRQRLGFRPIDASESEWR
;
A
#
# COMPACT_ATOMS: atom_id res chain seq x y z
N MET A 1 -11.78 -28.74 -15.43
CA MET A 1 -11.64 -27.26 -15.36
C MET A 1 -12.57 -26.66 -16.40
N THR A 2 -13.42 -25.70 -16.03
CA THR A 2 -14.36 -25.04 -16.96
C THR A 2 -13.81 -23.67 -17.37
N PRO A 3 -14.21 -23.09 -18.52
CA PRO A 3 -13.76 -21.75 -18.93
C PRO A 3 -14.03 -20.67 -17.86
N ARG A 4 -15.08 -20.85 -17.04
CA ARG A 4 -15.36 -20.00 -15.87
C ARG A 4 -14.28 -20.06 -14.79
N SER A 5 -13.66 -21.22 -14.54
CA SER A 5 -12.62 -21.33 -13.51
C SER A 5 -11.30 -20.67 -13.93
N TRP A 6 -10.99 -20.67 -15.23
CA TRP A 6 -9.78 -20.00 -15.74
C TRP A 6 -9.92 -18.47 -15.71
N ALA A 7 -11.08 -17.95 -16.13
CA ALA A 7 -11.34 -16.52 -16.08
C ALA A 7 -11.26 -15.94 -14.65
N GLY A 8 -11.76 -16.66 -13.65
CA GLY A 8 -11.67 -16.26 -12.24
C GLY A 8 -10.22 -16.19 -11.74
N ALA A 9 -9.45 -17.26 -11.94
CA ALA A 9 -8.05 -17.30 -11.51
C ALA A 9 -7.18 -16.22 -12.20
N THR A 10 -7.42 -15.96 -13.48
CA THR A 10 -6.73 -14.89 -14.20
C THR A 10 -7.10 -13.51 -13.64
N ALA A 11 -8.38 -13.26 -13.35
CA ALA A 11 -8.81 -12.00 -12.74
C ALA A 11 -8.18 -11.79 -11.36
N ASP A 12 -8.15 -12.83 -10.52
CA ASP A 12 -7.53 -12.78 -9.19
C ASP A 12 -6.03 -12.52 -9.27
N SER A 13 -5.35 -13.13 -10.25
CA SER A 13 -3.93 -12.91 -10.50
C SER A 13 -3.64 -11.48 -10.95
N LEU A 14 -4.45 -10.93 -11.86
CA LEU A 14 -4.30 -9.56 -12.35
C LEU A 14 -4.58 -8.56 -11.23
N LEU A 15 -5.62 -8.78 -10.43
CA LEU A 15 -5.96 -7.91 -9.32
C LEU A 15 -4.86 -7.89 -8.24
N ALA A 16 -4.30 -9.08 -7.94
CA ALA A 16 -3.17 -9.21 -7.03
C ALA A 16 -1.92 -8.52 -7.58
N ALA A 17 -1.58 -8.75 -8.85
CA ALA A 17 -0.43 -8.10 -9.49
C ALA A 17 -0.57 -6.57 -9.50
N VAL A 18 -1.75 -6.04 -9.81
CA VAL A 18 -2.01 -4.59 -9.77
C VAL A 18 -1.86 -4.06 -8.34
N GLY A 19 -2.46 -4.72 -7.34
CA GLY A 19 -2.35 -4.28 -5.96
C GLY A 19 -0.91 -4.32 -5.43
N LEU A 20 -0.15 -5.37 -5.77
CA LEU A 20 1.26 -5.49 -5.40
C LEU A 20 2.13 -4.45 -6.13
N TYR A 21 1.87 -4.19 -7.40
CA TYR A 21 2.57 -3.16 -8.15
C TYR A 21 2.39 -1.79 -7.48
N LEU A 22 1.13 -1.43 -7.17
CA LEU A 22 0.80 -0.18 -6.48
C LEU A 22 1.42 -0.10 -5.07
N ALA A 23 1.57 -1.23 -4.39
CA ALA A 23 2.21 -1.31 -3.08
C ALA A 23 3.74 -1.17 -3.14
N LEU A 24 4.39 -1.70 -4.17
CA LEU A 24 5.86 -1.79 -4.26
C LEU A 24 6.49 -0.63 -5.02
N PHE A 25 5.84 -0.18 -6.10
CA PHE A 25 6.38 0.82 -7.01
C PHE A 25 6.84 2.11 -6.29
N PRO A 26 6.06 2.71 -5.35
CA PRO A 26 6.49 3.92 -4.67
C PRO A 26 7.81 3.74 -3.90
N GLY A 27 7.95 2.62 -3.19
CA GLY A 27 9.15 2.28 -2.43
C GLY A 27 10.35 2.03 -3.34
N PHE A 28 10.18 1.26 -4.42
CA PHE A 28 11.25 1.01 -5.39
C PHE A 28 11.71 2.27 -6.12
N SER A 29 10.78 3.15 -6.49
CA SER A 29 11.09 4.44 -7.11
C SER A 29 11.99 5.30 -6.20
N VAL A 30 11.63 5.41 -4.92
CA VAL A 30 12.43 6.18 -3.94
C VAL A 30 13.78 5.52 -3.66
N LEU A 31 13.80 4.21 -3.43
CA LEU A 31 15.04 3.48 -3.16
C LEU A 31 16.01 3.60 -4.34
N TYR A 32 15.53 3.43 -5.56
CA TYR A 32 16.34 3.56 -6.77
C TYR A 32 16.90 4.97 -6.92
N ALA A 33 16.06 6.00 -6.76
CA ALA A 33 16.50 7.40 -6.81
C ALA A 33 17.57 7.72 -5.74
N LEU A 34 17.41 7.21 -4.52
CA LEU A 34 18.40 7.38 -3.44
C LEU A 34 19.75 6.70 -3.74
N LEU A 35 19.72 5.51 -4.34
CA LEU A 35 20.93 4.73 -4.63
C LEU A 35 21.68 5.22 -5.87
N THR A 36 20.97 5.76 -6.85
CA THR A 36 21.53 6.04 -8.18
C THR A 36 21.58 7.52 -8.53
N GLY A 37 20.89 8.38 -7.77
CA GLY A 37 20.70 9.79 -8.11
C GLY A 37 19.76 10.02 -9.31
N ALA A 38 19.08 8.97 -9.79
CA ALA A 38 18.13 9.08 -10.89
C ALA A 38 16.83 9.79 -10.48
N ASP A 39 16.06 10.18 -11.49
CA ASP A 39 14.74 10.76 -11.28
C ASP A 39 13.77 9.77 -10.62
N LEU A 40 12.88 10.33 -9.80
CA LEU A 40 11.68 9.62 -9.39
C LEU A 40 10.94 9.18 -10.65
N PHE A 41 10.40 7.96 -10.65
CA PHE A 41 9.66 7.37 -11.78
C PHE A 41 10.52 6.93 -12.98
N ALA A 42 11.84 6.74 -12.82
CA ALA A 42 12.65 6.04 -13.81
C ALA A 42 12.02 4.69 -14.24
N GLN A 43 12.28 4.26 -15.49
CA GLN A 43 11.67 3.04 -16.03
C GLN A 43 12.12 1.77 -15.28
N THR A 44 13.37 1.72 -14.82
CA THR A 44 13.94 0.58 -14.10
C THR A 44 13.11 0.16 -12.87
N PRO A 45 12.83 1.04 -11.88
CA PRO A 45 12.01 0.65 -10.72
C PRO A 45 10.57 0.27 -11.09
N GLN A 46 10.01 0.80 -12.18
CA GLN A 46 8.68 0.37 -12.68
C GLN A 46 8.72 -1.09 -13.16
N ALA A 47 9.71 -1.44 -13.98
CA ALA A 47 9.88 -2.81 -14.48
C ALA A 47 10.14 -3.80 -13.36
N VAL A 48 11.01 -3.45 -12.40
CA VAL A 48 11.30 -4.30 -11.24
C VAL A 48 10.05 -4.48 -10.38
N ALA A 49 9.30 -3.40 -10.10
CA ALA A 49 8.04 -3.50 -9.34
C ALA A 49 7.03 -4.40 -10.03
N PHE A 50 6.91 -4.31 -11.36
CA PHE A 50 6.01 -5.15 -12.14
C PHE A 50 6.39 -6.62 -12.09
N VAL A 51 7.67 -6.95 -12.30
CA VAL A 51 8.15 -8.34 -12.24
C VAL A 51 7.92 -8.94 -10.84
N VAL A 52 8.24 -8.19 -9.78
CA VAL A 52 8.02 -8.65 -8.40
C VAL A 52 6.52 -8.80 -8.11
N ALA A 53 5.68 -7.88 -8.60
CA ALA A 53 4.25 -7.94 -8.41
C ALA A 53 3.59 -9.15 -9.10
N VAL A 54 3.98 -9.43 -10.35
CA VAL A 54 3.47 -10.59 -11.10
C VAL A 54 3.93 -11.90 -10.47
N SER A 55 5.21 -12.02 -10.11
CA SER A 55 5.73 -13.22 -9.45
C SER A 55 5.16 -13.42 -8.05
N GLY A 56 4.87 -12.34 -7.32
CA GLY A 56 4.26 -12.36 -6.00
C GLY A 56 2.75 -12.54 -5.97
N ALA A 57 2.07 -12.60 -7.12
CA ALA A 57 0.61 -12.71 -7.17
C ALA A 57 0.09 -14.11 -6.79
N TYR A 58 0.92 -15.16 -6.90
CA TYR A 58 0.49 -16.55 -6.71
C TYR A 58 -0.20 -16.84 -5.36
N PRO A 59 0.30 -16.39 -4.19
CA PRO A 59 -0.36 -16.65 -2.90
C PRO A 59 -1.79 -16.11 -2.80
N PHE A 60 -2.14 -15.09 -3.58
CA PHE A 60 -3.51 -14.56 -3.64
C PHE A 60 -4.42 -15.48 -4.46
N VAL A 61 -3.92 -16.02 -5.57
CA VAL A 61 -4.65 -16.99 -6.40
C VAL A 61 -4.80 -18.33 -5.67
N ALA A 62 -3.78 -18.75 -4.92
CA ALA A 62 -3.81 -19.94 -4.08
C ALA A 62 -4.75 -19.81 -2.86
N GLY A 63 -5.20 -18.60 -2.53
CA GLY A 63 -6.08 -18.32 -1.40
C GLY A 63 -5.35 -18.19 -0.05
N ASP A 64 -4.02 -18.27 -0.03
CA ASP A 64 -3.22 -18.09 1.18
C ASP A 64 -3.31 -16.65 1.69
N TRP A 65 -3.37 -15.68 0.77
CA TRP A 65 -3.37 -14.24 1.05
C TRP A 65 -4.67 -13.57 0.61
N SER A 66 -5.10 -12.55 1.35
CA SER A 66 -6.39 -11.89 1.16
C SER A 66 -6.30 -10.67 0.24
N HIS A 67 -7.02 -10.68 -0.90
CA HIS A 67 -7.18 -9.50 -1.77
C HIS A 67 -7.80 -8.32 -1.03
N ARG A 68 -8.73 -8.56 -0.11
CA ARG A 68 -9.33 -7.51 0.71
C ARG A 68 -8.26 -6.77 1.53
N ARG A 69 -7.34 -7.51 2.16
CA ARG A 69 -6.25 -6.89 2.93
C ARG A 69 -5.29 -6.13 2.03
N LEU A 70 -4.97 -6.66 0.84
CA LEU A 70 -4.15 -5.95 -0.14
C LEU A 70 -4.82 -4.65 -0.60
N ALA A 71 -6.11 -4.68 -0.91
CA ALA A 71 -6.87 -3.49 -1.29
C ALA A 71 -6.87 -2.44 -0.18
N VAL A 72 -7.15 -2.83 1.07
CA VAL A 72 -7.11 -1.92 2.23
C VAL A 72 -5.71 -1.34 2.40
N PHE A 73 -4.67 -2.16 2.28
CA PHE A 73 -3.28 -1.72 2.36
C PHE A 73 -2.98 -0.66 1.29
N VAL A 74 -3.31 -0.93 0.03
CA VAL A 74 -3.05 0.01 -1.08
C VAL A 74 -3.79 1.32 -0.86
N VAL A 75 -5.10 1.28 -0.58
CA VAL A 75 -5.88 2.51 -0.34
C VAL A 75 -5.29 3.31 0.82
N ALA A 76 -4.98 2.65 1.94
CA ALA A 76 -4.39 3.31 3.10
C ALA A 76 -3.00 3.90 2.79
N LEU A 77 -2.17 3.20 2.00
CA LEU A 77 -0.86 3.69 1.59
C LEU A 77 -0.96 5.01 0.81
N TYR A 78 -1.84 5.08 -0.18
CA TYR A 78 -1.98 6.29 -0.99
C TYR A 78 -2.62 7.44 -0.21
N VAL A 79 -3.64 7.16 0.61
CA VAL A 79 -4.27 8.17 1.48
C VAL A 79 -3.26 8.71 2.51
N ALA A 80 -2.54 7.83 3.20
CA ALA A 80 -1.55 8.22 4.20
C ALA A 80 -0.37 8.94 3.56
N SER A 81 0.06 8.53 2.37
CA SER A 81 1.13 9.21 1.63
C SER A 81 0.73 10.62 1.22
N GLY A 82 -0.50 10.82 0.73
CA GLY A 82 -1.04 12.15 0.44
C GLY A 82 -1.16 13.01 1.69
N GLY A 83 -1.72 12.45 2.77
CA GLY A 83 -1.86 13.13 4.06
C GLY A 83 -0.50 13.55 4.67
N ALA A 84 0.49 12.65 4.67
CA ALA A 84 1.83 12.95 5.14
C ALA A 84 2.52 14.01 4.28
N GLY A 85 2.31 13.99 2.96
CA GLY A 85 2.81 15.03 2.05
C GLY A 85 2.23 16.41 2.37
N LEU A 86 0.90 16.51 2.50
CA LEU A 86 0.23 17.77 2.85
C LEU A 86 0.63 18.27 4.24
N ALA A 87 0.70 17.39 5.24
CA ALA A 87 1.15 17.76 6.58
C ALA A 87 2.61 18.23 6.57
N GLY A 88 3.49 17.58 5.81
CA GLY A 88 4.88 18.00 5.65
C GLY A 88 5.00 19.39 5.01
N LEU A 89 4.20 19.68 3.98
CA LEU A 89 4.16 21.02 3.36
C LEU A 89 3.68 22.09 4.34
N ALA A 90 2.61 21.81 5.09
CA ALA A 90 2.10 22.73 6.10
C ALA A 90 3.16 23.02 7.18
N LEU A 91 3.88 21.99 7.63
CA LEU A 91 4.97 22.12 8.60
C LEU A 91 6.10 23.00 8.05
N LEU A 92 6.59 22.70 6.84
CA LEU A 92 7.65 23.49 6.20
C LEU A 92 7.26 24.97 6.09
N GLN A 93 6.02 25.24 5.67
CA GLN A 93 5.49 26.60 5.59
C GLN A 93 5.45 27.29 6.97
N SER A 94 5.05 26.58 8.02
CA SER A 94 5.00 27.17 9.38
C SER A 94 6.38 27.46 9.99
N PHE A 95 7.45 26.83 9.49
CA PHE A 95 8.82 27.06 9.92
C PHE A 95 9.64 27.93 8.94
N ASP A 96 8.99 28.48 7.90
CA ASP A 96 9.65 29.20 6.80
C ASP A 96 10.84 28.41 6.19
N ALA A 97 10.67 27.09 6.13
CA ALA A 97 11.68 26.15 5.67
C ALA A 97 11.41 25.75 4.20
N GLY A 98 12.48 25.70 3.41
CA GLY A 98 12.41 25.20 2.05
C GLY A 98 12.14 23.69 1.97
N LEU A 99 11.55 23.26 0.86
CA LEU A 99 11.38 21.84 0.56
C LEU A 99 12.76 21.20 0.41
N PRO A 100 13.03 20.06 1.07
CA PRO A 100 14.21 19.27 0.74
C PRO A 100 14.09 18.72 -0.69
N SER A 101 15.09 17.97 -1.16
CA SER A 101 14.97 17.32 -2.47
C SER A 101 13.69 16.48 -2.55
N THR A 102 13.06 16.44 -3.72
CA THR A 102 11.79 15.73 -3.94
C THR A 102 11.89 14.26 -3.51
N VAL A 103 13.06 13.64 -3.68
CA VAL A 103 13.34 12.27 -3.25
C VAL A 103 13.27 12.13 -1.72
N VAL A 104 13.89 13.04 -0.98
CA VAL A 104 13.89 13.03 0.49
C VAL A 104 12.49 13.30 1.04
N ALA A 105 11.78 14.28 0.47
CA ALA A 105 10.39 14.56 0.84
C ALA A 105 9.49 13.33 0.62
N ARG A 106 9.65 12.65 -0.53
CA ARG A 106 8.88 11.44 -0.85
C ARG A 106 9.24 10.28 0.07
N ALA A 107 10.53 10.10 0.39
CA ALA A 107 11.00 9.09 1.34
C ALA A 107 10.36 9.28 2.72
N GLY A 108 10.36 10.52 3.23
CA GLY A 108 9.72 10.85 4.51
C GLY A 108 8.23 10.55 4.52
N ALA A 109 7.50 10.93 3.46
CA ALA A 109 6.08 10.62 3.35
C ALA A 109 5.80 9.10 3.32
N LEU A 110 6.62 8.32 2.61
CA LEU A 110 6.49 6.86 2.56
C LEU A 110 6.85 6.20 3.89
N ALA A 111 7.84 6.71 4.62
CA ALA A 111 8.23 6.22 5.94
C ALA A 111 7.07 6.28 6.95
N VAL A 112 6.17 7.26 6.80
CA VAL A 112 4.91 7.34 7.57
C VAL A 112 3.82 6.47 6.96
N ALA A 113 3.67 6.50 5.63
CA ALA A 113 2.54 5.86 4.95
C ALA A 113 2.57 4.33 5.02
N TYR A 114 3.74 3.68 4.90
CA TYR A 114 3.85 2.22 4.95
C TYR A 114 3.40 1.64 6.31
N PRO A 115 3.89 2.13 7.47
CA PRO A 115 3.39 1.70 8.77
C PRO A 115 1.89 1.91 8.95
N VAL A 116 1.35 3.05 8.50
CA VAL A 116 -0.09 3.34 8.57
C VAL A 116 -0.89 2.36 7.72
N ALA A 117 -0.42 2.05 6.50
CA ALA A 117 -1.04 1.07 5.62
C ALA A 117 -1.04 -0.35 6.21
N VAL A 118 0.07 -0.77 6.84
CA VAL A 118 0.16 -2.03 7.58
C VAL A 118 -0.85 -2.03 8.73
N ALA A 119 -0.89 -0.98 9.54
CA ALA A 119 -1.83 -0.88 10.66
C ALA A 119 -3.29 -0.95 10.19
N ALA A 120 -3.63 -0.31 9.07
CA ALA A 120 -4.96 -0.35 8.48
C ALA A 120 -5.32 -1.77 7.99
N ALA A 121 -4.42 -2.42 7.24
CA ALA A 121 -4.66 -3.75 6.67
C ALA A 121 -4.77 -4.86 7.72
N PHE A 122 -4.12 -4.69 8.88
CA PHE A 122 -4.11 -5.67 9.97
C PHE A 122 -4.90 -5.22 11.21
N ARG A 123 -5.71 -4.16 11.09
CA ARG A 123 -6.48 -3.56 12.19
C ARG A 123 -7.26 -4.60 13.00
N ASP A 124 -7.97 -5.50 12.34
CA ASP A 124 -8.80 -6.50 13.02
C ASP A 124 -7.97 -7.47 13.85
N ARG A 125 -6.80 -7.87 13.33
CA ARG A 125 -5.86 -8.74 14.04
C ARG A 125 -5.25 -8.04 15.26
N VAL A 126 -4.94 -6.75 15.13
CA VAL A 126 -4.46 -5.91 16.23
C VAL A 126 -5.55 -5.74 17.30
N ARG A 127 -6.78 -5.44 16.89
CA ARG A 127 -7.93 -5.29 17.80
C ARG A 127 -8.22 -6.57 18.57
N GLN A 128 -8.25 -7.71 17.89
CA GLN A 128 -8.43 -9.02 18.53
C GLN A 128 -7.33 -9.32 19.55
N ARG A 129 -6.06 -9.06 19.22
CA ARG A 129 -4.93 -9.26 20.15
C ARG A 129 -4.97 -8.34 21.36
N LEU A 130 -5.54 -7.15 21.22
CA LEU A 130 -5.71 -6.17 22.30
C LEU A 130 -7.00 -6.41 23.11
N GLY A 131 -7.75 -7.49 22.84
CA GLY A 131 -8.96 -7.83 23.59
C GLY A 131 -10.19 -6.97 23.25
N PHE A 132 -10.13 -6.15 22.19
CA PHE A 132 -11.30 -5.43 21.71
C PHE A 132 -12.25 -6.42 21.02
N ARG A 133 -13.40 -6.67 21.65
CA ARG A 133 -14.49 -7.45 21.07
C ARG A 133 -15.01 -6.74 19.82
N PRO A 134 -15.29 -7.43 18.70
CA PRO A 134 -16.01 -6.81 17.58
C PRO A 134 -17.34 -6.26 18.12
N ILE A 135 -17.69 -5.03 17.71
CA ILE A 135 -19.00 -4.47 18.01
C ILE A 135 -19.97 -5.26 17.14
N ASP A 136 -20.70 -6.19 17.76
CA ASP A 136 -21.71 -6.98 17.08
C ASP A 136 -22.84 -6.02 16.65
N ALA A 137 -23.14 -6.01 15.35
CA ALA A 137 -24.21 -5.20 14.77
C ALA A 137 -25.63 -5.63 15.22
N SER A 138 -25.74 -6.62 16.11
CA SER A 138 -27.00 -7.06 16.70
C SER A 138 -27.46 -6.20 17.88
N GLU A 139 -26.63 -5.29 18.41
CA GLU A 139 -27.07 -4.37 19.47
C GLU A 139 -27.91 -3.18 18.97
N SER A 140 -28.05 -2.98 17.66
CA SER A 140 -28.91 -1.91 17.11
C SER A 140 -30.37 -2.32 16.86
N GLU A 141 -30.76 -3.57 17.13
CA GLU A 141 -32.17 -4.02 16.98
C GLU A 141 -33.04 -3.77 18.23
N TRP A 142 -32.50 -3.17 19.28
CA TRP A 142 -33.25 -2.89 20.52
C TRP A 142 -33.09 -1.44 21.00
N ARG A 143 -33.50 -0.47 20.19
CA ARG A 143 -33.94 0.86 20.67
C ARG A 143 -35.03 1.45 19.77
#